data_AF-A0A9P5C1D7-F1
#
_entry.id   AF-A0A9P5C1D7-F1
#
_cell.length_a   1.000
_cell.length_b   1.000
_cell.length_c   1.000
_cell.angle_alpha   90.00
_cell.angle_beta   90.00
_cell.angle_gamma   90.00
#
_symmetry.space_group_name_H-M   'P 1'
#
loop_
_entity.id
_entity.type
_entity.pdbx_description
1 polymer ?
#
loop_
_entity_poly.entity_id
_entity_poly.type
_entity_poly.pdbx_seq_one_letter_code
_entity_poly.pdbx_strand_id
1 'polypeptide(L)'
;MQFRWPYPLAPGQGVWGAPNSNHNFCEEDYNITPYIGEFVNTITNSIYVIYGIHGLRRVQPRKDGGLWSTLAFPYWGLIGVGLLSMWFHATLKYHSQMGDDLSMFLAVGALLHQLLCFESTSAQRRKYTLAILGVLIPVSTYHVVADEIYVHEIVFAIMVIMVVRKTRKLIRERVKNEEHKKRMGQLATFGIANFLFGYFLWSIDFHLCSYVTKVKHYVGLPWGFLFELHGWWHIFTGIGAYIGMALTEYLVTIVEGQTDRVEEGFVWPVKAVLRDLDAARRVKKDL
;
A
#
# COMPACT_ATOMS: atom_id res chain seq x y z
N MET A 1 -8.22 -39.24 1.49
CA MET A 1 -7.49 -38.07 1.99
C MET A 1 -8.50 -36.98 2.31
N GLN A 2 -8.44 -36.39 3.51
CA GLN A 2 -9.34 -35.30 3.89
C GLN A 2 -8.78 -33.99 3.31
N PHE A 3 -9.50 -33.38 2.37
CA PHE A 3 -9.10 -32.13 1.70
C PHE A 3 -9.81 -30.89 2.28
N ARG A 4 -10.56 -31.08 3.38
CA ARG A 4 -11.37 -30.05 4.01
C ARG A 4 -11.50 -30.29 5.51
N TRP A 5 -11.32 -29.23 6.30
CA TRP A 5 -11.67 -29.16 7.72
C TRP A 5 -12.77 -28.14 7.96
N PRO A 6 -13.58 -28.30 9.02
CA PRO A 6 -14.50 -27.25 9.45
C PRO A 6 -13.75 -25.92 9.64
N TYR A 7 -14.37 -24.83 9.21
CA TYR A 7 -13.85 -23.50 9.51
C TYR A 7 -14.08 -23.22 11.01
N PRO A 8 -13.03 -22.96 11.81
CA PRO A 8 -13.16 -22.80 13.26
C PRO A 8 -14.02 -21.60 13.62
N LEU A 9 -14.77 -21.72 14.72
CA LEU A 9 -15.59 -20.63 15.27
C LEU A 9 -14.72 -19.73 16.15
N ALA A 10 -15.02 -18.44 16.19
CA ALA A 10 -14.36 -17.51 17.10
C ALA A 10 -14.58 -17.91 18.58
N PRO A 11 -13.52 -18.06 19.40
CA PRO A 11 -13.66 -18.19 20.86
C PRO A 11 -14.14 -16.90 21.55
N GLY A 12 -14.24 -15.78 20.83
CA GLY A 12 -14.74 -14.48 21.32
C GLY A 12 -13.72 -13.66 22.13
N GLN A 13 -12.61 -14.25 22.56
CA GLN A 13 -11.52 -13.54 23.24
C GLN A 13 -10.17 -14.23 23.02
N GLY A 14 -9.14 -13.44 22.72
CA GLY A 14 -7.75 -13.88 22.69
C GLY A 14 -6.92 -13.40 23.89
N VAL A 15 -5.62 -13.60 23.83
CA VAL A 15 -4.68 -13.22 24.93
C VAL A 15 -4.65 -11.71 25.20
N TRP A 16 -5.06 -10.90 24.22
CA TRP A 16 -5.11 -9.44 24.33
C TRP A 16 -6.41 -8.93 24.98
N GLY A 17 -7.31 -9.82 25.43
CA GLY A 17 -8.62 -9.47 25.95
C GLY A 17 -9.65 -9.23 24.83
N ALA A 18 -10.86 -8.79 25.20
CA ALA A 18 -11.97 -8.65 24.25
C ALA A 18 -11.70 -7.54 23.22
N PRO A 19 -12.00 -7.72 21.92
CA PRO A 19 -11.88 -6.66 20.93
C PRO A 19 -12.58 -5.37 21.37
N ASN A 20 -11.94 -4.22 21.12
CA ASN A 20 -12.50 -2.90 21.42
C ASN A 20 -12.21 -1.85 20.35
N SER A 21 -11.70 -2.26 19.20
CA SER A 21 -11.69 -1.46 17.98
C SER A 21 -13.12 -1.22 17.48
N ASN A 22 -13.33 -0.10 16.78
CA ASN A 22 -14.58 0.15 16.09
C ASN A 22 -14.73 -0.81 14.89
N HIS A 23 -13.64 -1.09 14.18
CA HIS A 23 -13.64 -2.07 13.10
C HIS A 23 -13.32 -3.48 13.59
N ASN A 24 -14.08 -4.44 13.04
CA ASN A 24 -13.83 -5.87 13.10
C ASN A 24 -14.27 -6.45 11.74
N PHE A 25 -13.38 -7.12 11.03
CA PHE A 25 -13.63 -7.62 9.68
C PHE A 25 -14.23 -9.02 9.71
N CYS A 26 -14.38 -9.64 8.55
CA CYS A 26 -15.09 -10.92 8.48
C CYS A 26 -14.31 -12.12 8.91
N GLU A 27 -12.99 -12.01 9.05
CA GLU A 27 -12.18 -13.09 9.59
C GLU A 27 -12.59 -13.37 11.04
N GLU A 28 -12.83 -14.63 11.39
CA GLU A 28 -13.32 -14.96 12.73
C GLU A 28 -12.20 -14.79 13.76
N ASP A 29 -12.44 -13.94 14.76
CA ASP A 29 -11.47 -13.57 15.79
C ASP A 29 -10.86 -14.76 16.53
N TYR A 30 -9.53 -14.83 16.59
CA TYR A 30 -8.73 -15.78 17.36
C TYR A 30 -9.03 -17.26 17.04
N ASN A 31 -9.62 -17.54 15.88
CA ASN A 31 -10.11 -18.86 15.51
C ASN A 31 -8.98 -19.85 15.13
N ILE A 32 -7.84 -19.35 14.63
CA ILE A 32 -6.64 -20.14 14.32
C ILE A 32 -5.69 -20.23 15.53
N THR A 33 -5.50 -19.13 16.25
CA THR A 33 -4.58 -19.04 17.38
C THR A 33 -5.04 -17.95 18.37
N PRO A 34 -4.89 -18.16 19.69
CA PRO A 34 -5.31 -17.16 20.68
C PRO A 34 -4.45 -15.87 20.67
N TYR A 35 -3.33 -15.86 19.95
CA TYR A 35 -2.39 -14.72 19.90
C TYR A 35 -2.68 -13.70 18.80
N ILE A 36 -3.43 -14.08 17.76
CA ILE A 36 -3.68 -13.27 16.57
C ILE A 36 -5.19 -13.26 16.32
N GLY A 37 -5.81 -12.09 16.38
CA GLY A 37 -7.25 -11.89 16.14
C GLY A 37 -7.67 -12.37 14.76
N GLU A 38 -7.21 -11.70 13.72
CA GLU A 38 -7.50 -12.06 12.34
C GLU A 38 -6.20 -12.58 11.69
N PHE A 39 -6.05 -13.89 11.60
CA PHE A 39 -4.81 -14.54 11.18
C PHE A 39 -4.36 -14.18 9.77
N VAL A 40 -5.25 -14.34 8.78
CA VAL A 40 -5.00 -14.06 7.37
C VAL A 40 -4.83 -12.55 7.15
N ASN A 41 -5.67 -11.72 7.76
CA ASN A 41 -5.55 -10.26 7.68
C ASN A 41 -4.20 -9.79 8.28
N THR A 42 -3.73 -10.42 9.36
CA THR A 42 -2.42 -10.12 9.95
C THR A 42 -1.27 -10.52 9.02
N ILE A 43 -1.23 -11.76 8.51
CA ILE A 43 -0.06 -12.22 7.73
C ILE A 43 0.01 -11.57 6.35
N THR A 44 -1.13 -11.22 5.74
CA THR A 44 -1.19 -10.63 4.40
C THR A 44 -0.53 -9.25 4.36
N ASN A 45 -0.52 -8.52 5.47
CA ASN A 45 0.20 -7.26 5.64
C ASN A 45 1.73 -7.36 5.43
N SER A 46 2.30 -8.57 5.42
CA SER A 46 3.72 -8.80 5.12
C SER A 46 4.11 -8.26 3.74
N ILE A 47 3.15 -8.17 2.82
CA ILE A 47 3.37 -7.64 1.48
C ILE A 47 3.90 -6.20 1.50
N TYR A 48 3.36 -5.36 2.38
CA TYR A 48 3.78 -3.96 2.53
C TYR A 48 5.21 -3.88 3.06
N VAL A 49 5.52 -4.69 4.09
CA VAL A 49 6.85 -4.76 4.70
C VAL A 49 7.88 -5.23 3.69
N ILE A 50 7.58 -6.29 2.93
CA ILE A 50 8.46 -6.85 1.91
C ILE A 50 8.77 -5.78 0.84
N TYR A 51 7.74 -5.15 0.26
CA TYR A 51 7.96 -4.10 -0.75
C TYR A 51 8.73 -2.90 -0.20
N GLY A 52 8.42 -2.49 1.03
CA GLY A 52 9.10 -1.38 1.69
C GLY A 52 10.59 -1.67 1.90
N ILE A 53 10.95 -2.86 2.40
CA ILE A 53 12.35 -3.29 2.60
C ILE A 53 13.08 -3.32 1.25
N HIS A 54 12.46 -3.87 0.21
CA HIS A 54 13.07 -3.87 -1.13
C HIS A 54 13.29 -2.45 -1.67
N GLY A 55 12.35 -1.54 -1.44
CA GLY A 55 12.50 -0.11 -1.75
C GLY A 55 13.67 0.53 -1.02
N LEU A 56 13.74 0.35 0.30
CA LEU A 56 14.81 0.89 1.16
C LEU A 56 16.20 0.42 0.73
N ARG A 57 16.37 -0.90 0.51
CA ARG A 57 17.65 -1.47 0.07
C ARG A 57 18.12 -0.89 -1.27
N ARG A 58 17.18 -0.49 -2.13
CA ARG A 58 17.48 0.09 -3.44
C ARG A 58 17.79 1.58 -3.38
N VAL A 59 17.11 2.36 -2.53
CA VAL A 59 17.41 3.78 -2.36
C VAL A 59 18.67 4.02 -1.53
N GLN A 60 19.02 3.11 -0.62
CA GLN A 60 20.16 3.25 0.28
C GLN A 60 21.51 3.55 -0.40
N PRO A 61 21.93 2.83 -1.47
CA PRO A 61 23.22 3.07 -2.12
C PRO A 61 23.23 4.27 -3.09
N ARG A 62 22.10 4.96 -3.30
CA ARG A 62 22.04 6.08 -4.25
C ARG A 62 22.72 7.32 -3.67
N LYS A 63 23.35 8.13 -4.53
CA LYS A 63 24.01 9.40 -4.15
C LYS A 63 23.07 10.37 -3.42
N ASP A 64 21.85 10.51 -3.92
CA ASP A 64 20.80 11.34 -3.30
C ASP A 64 19.84 10.49 -2.41
N GLY A 65 20.30 9.29 -2.05
CA GLY A 65 19.56 8.31 -1.27
C GLY A 65 20.08 8.19 0.15
N GLY A 66 19.92 7.00 0.74
CA GLY A 66 20.17 6.73 2.15
C GLY A 66 18.89 6.60 2.97
N LEU A 67 19.00 6.01 4.17
CA LEU A 67 17.86 5.63 5.01
C LEU A 67 17.01 6.82 5.50
N TRP A 68 17.60 8.01 5.50
CA TRP A 68 16.97 9.26 5.92
C TRP A 68 16.74 10.23 4.76
N SER A 69 16.90 9.76 3.51
CA SER A 69 16.62 10.57 2.33
C SER A 69 15.12 10.71 2.10
N THR A 70 14.72 11.76 1.40
CA THR A 70 13.33 11.94 0.94
C THR A 70 12.82 10.75 0.13
N LEU A 71 13.70 10.05 -0.60
CA LEU A 71 13.38 8.83 -1.34
C LEU A 71 13.04 7.63 -0.44
N ALA A 72 13.57 7.58 0.78
CA ALA A 72 13.35 6.49 1.72
C ALA A 72 12.04 6.63 2.51
N PHE A 73 11.58 7.86 2.79
CA PHE A 73 10.41 8.11 3.63
C PHE A 73 9.11 7.41 3.15
N PRO A 74 8.77 7.40 1.85
CA PRO A 74 7.60 6.65 1.38
C PRO A 74 7.69 5.15 1.69
N TYR A 75 8.88 4.54 1.57
CA TYR A 75 9.08 3.13 1.89
C TYR A 75 9.05 2.84 3.38
N TRP A 76 9.55 3.75 4.22
CA TRP A 76 9.34 3.68 5.66
C TRP A 76 7.85 3.78 6.00
N GLY A 77 7.11 4.67 5.34
CA GLY A 77 5.66 4.75 5.44
C GLY A 77 4.98 3.43 5.08
N LEU A 78 5.41 2.77 3.99
CA LEU A 78 4.87 1.47 3.58
C LEU A 78 5.13 0.37 4.62
N ILE A 79 6.35 0.32 5.18
CA ILE A 79 6.67 -0.61 6.28
C ILE A 79 5.81 -0.29 7.50
N GLY A 80 5.62 0.98 7.82
CA GLY A 80 4.77 1.46 8.90
C GLY A 80 3.33 0.94 8.76
N VAL A 81 2.74 1.07 7.57
CA VAL A 81 1.42 0.50 7.25
C VAL A 81 1.38 -0.99 7.52
N GLY A 82 2.34 -1.75 6.99
CA GLY A 82 2.36 -3.20 7.21
C GLY A 82 2.47 -3.60 8.68
N LEU A 83 3.36 -2.97 9.45
CA LEU A 83 3.58 -3.33 10.85
C LEU A 83 2.44 -2.89 11.77
N LEU A 84 1.87 -1.71 11.54
CA LEU A 84 0.79 -1.18 12.37
C LEU A 84 -0.54 -1.86 12.05
N SER A 85 -0.78 -2.22 10.78
CA SER A 85 -1.90 -3.07 10.39
C SER A 85 -1.77 -4.49 10.94
N MET A 86 -0.57 -5.10 10.90
CA MET A 86 -0.32 -6.38 11.61
C MET A 86 -0.65 -6.28 13.10
N TRP A 87 -0.26 -5.19 13.75
CA TRP A 87 -0.54 -4.98 15.17
C TRP A 87 -2.04 -4.83 15.43
N PHE A 88 -2.76 -4.14 14.55
CA PHE A 88 -4.20 -4.02 14.61
C PHE A 88 -4.89 -5.39 14.46
N HIS A 89 -4.69 -6.08 13.35
CA HIS A 89 -5.35 -7.37 13.10
C HIS A 89 -4.97 -8.45 14.11
N ALA A 90 -3.78 -8.37 14.72
CA ALA A 90 -3.39 -9.30 15.77
C ALA A 90 -4.13 -9.05 17.11
N THR A 91 -4.50 -7.80 17.41
CA THR A 91 -4.99 -7.42 18.76
C THR A 91 -6.43 -6.93 18.80
N LEU A 92 -6.96 -6.39 17.69
CA LEU A 92 -8.29 -5.81 17.53
C LEU A 92 -8.59 -4.75 18.60
N LYS A 93 -7.63 -3.86 18.82
CA LYS A 93 -7.73 -2.76 19.79
C LYS A 93 -7.88 -1.41 19.14
N TYR A 94 -8.58 -0.51 19.83
CA TYR A 94 -8.72 0.88 19.44
C TYR A 94 -7.37 1.54 19.12
N HIS A 95 -6.38 1.48 20.02
CA HIS A 95 -5.09 2.14 19.79
C HIS A 95 -4.29 1.54 18.63
N SER A 96 -4.40 0.22 18.42
CA SER A 96 -3.76 -0.41 17.27
C SER A 96 -4.47 -0.07 15.96
N GLN A 97 -5.81 0.04 15.97
CA GLN A 97 -6.60 0.51 14.83
C GLN A 97 -6.19 1.93 14.44
N MET A 98 -6.11 2.85 15.40
CA MET A 98 -5.61 4.21 15.15
C MET A 98 -4.17 4.18 14.60
N GLY A 99 -3.34 3.25 15.07
CA GLY A 99 -2.00 3.04 14.51
C GLY A 99 -2.03 2.69 13.03
N ASP A 100 -2.86 1.72 12.65
CA ASP A 100 -3.04 1.31 11.25
C ASP A 100 -3.56 2.47 10.39
N ASP A 101 -4.72 3.02 10.75
CA ASP A 101 -5.39 4.08 9.99
C ASP A 101 -4.45 5.29 9.79
N LEU A 102 -3.81 5.79 10.85
CA LEU A 102 -2.92 6.97 10.74
C LEU A 102 -1.62 6.69 9.97
N SER A 103 -1.14 5.44 9.94
CA SER A 103 0.04 5.07 9.17
C SER A 103 -0.17 5.21 7.66
N MET A 104 -1.40 4.98 7.19
CA MET A 104 -1.79 5.17 5.78
C MET A 104 -1.61 6.63 5.36
N PHE A 105 -1.98 7.58 6.22
CA PHE A 105 -1.75 9.02 5.99
C PHE A 105 -0.27 9.37 5.95
N LEU A 106 0.56 8.79 6.82
CA LEU A 106 1.99 9.00 6.78
C LEU A 106 2.58 8.52 5.43
N ALA A 107 2.17 7.34 4.96
CA ALA A 107 2.66 6.77 3.71
C ALA A 107 2.26 7.61 2.48
N VAL A 108 0.98 7.92 2.31
CA VAL A 108 0.50 8.73 1.17
C VAL A 108 0.98 10.18 1.27
N GLY A 109 1.06 10.73 2.48
CA GLY A 109 1.59 12.06 2.76
C GLY A 109 3.06 12.20 2.37
N ALA A 110 3.90 11.23 2.73
CA ALA A 110 5.31 11.19 2.34
C ALA A 110 5.46 11.10 0.80
N LEU A 111 4.67 10.25 0.16
CA LEU A 111 4.70 10.08 -1.30
C LEU A 111 4.26 11.36 -2.04
N LEU A 112 3.15 11.96 -1.60
CA LEU A 112 2.64 13.21 -2.15
C LEU A 112 3.62 14.36 -1.90
N HIS A 113 4.23 14.44 -0.72
CA HIS A 113 5.24 15.44 -0.39
C HIS A 113 6.44 15.33 -1.34
N GLN A 114 6.95 14.13 -1.58
CA GLN A 114 8.04 13.90 -2.53
C GLN A 114 7.68 14.38 -3.95
N LEU A 115 6.48 14.06 -4.43
CA LEU A 115 5.99 14.46 -5.75
C LEU A 115 5.78 15.98 -5.89
N LEU A 116 5.26 16.63 -4.84
CA LEU A 116 5.02 18.07 -4.85
C LEU A 116 6.34 18.84 -4.71
N CYS A 117 7.26 18.36 -3.88
CA CYS A 117 8.53 19.01 -3.63
C CYS A 117 9.58 18.79 -4.73
N PHE A 118 9.38 17.81 -5.62
CA PHE A 118 10.25 17.62 -6.78
C PHE A 118 10.39 18.93 -7.59
N GLU A 119 11.64 19.35 -7.83
CA GLU A 119 12.02 20.60 -8.52
C GLU A 119 11.44 21.91 -7.92
N SER A 120 10.92 21.86 -6.69
CA SER A 120 10.34 23.03 -6.03
C SER A 120 11.38 23.86 -5.27
N THR A 121 11.16 25.18 -5.23
CA THR A 121 11.94 26.11 -4.41
C THR A 121 11.72 25.86 -2.91
N SER A 122 12.64 26.31 -2.06
CA SER A 122 12.50 26.16 -0.60
C SER A 122 11.20 26.77 -0.04
N ALA A 123 10.76 27.89 -0.60
CA ALA A 123 9.50 28.53 -0.22
C ALA A 123 8.27 27.65 -0.59
N GLN A 124 8.27 27.07 -1.79
CA GLN A 124 7.22 26.15 -2.24
C GLN A 124 7.20 24.87 -1.40
N ARG A 125 8.37 24.27 -1.12
CA ARG A 125 8.48 23.08 -0.26
C ARG A 125 7.89 23.34 1.12
N ARG A 126 8.23 24.46 1.76
CA ARG A 126 7.64 24.86 3.05
C ARG A 126 6.13 25.00 2.96
N LYS A 127 5.61 25.62 1.89
CA LYS A 127 4.16 25.75 1.66
C LYS A 127 3.49 24.38 1.54
N TYR A 128 4.06 23.45 0.77
CA TYR A 128 3.50 22.10 0.61
C TYR A 128 3.55 21.30 1.91
N THR A 129 4.65 21.37 2.66
CA THR A 129 4.74 20.73 3.99
C THR A 129 3.65 21.28 4.92
N LEU A 130 3.51 22.60 5.03
CA LEU A 130 2.49 23.22 5.89
C LEU A 130 1.07 22.87 5.44
N ALA A 131 0.81 22.79 4.14
CA ALA A 131 -0.50 22.40 3.62
C ALA A 131 -0.83 20.93 3.93
N ILE A 132 0.12 20.01 3.73
CA ILE A 132 -0.08 18.58 4.04
C ILE A 132 -0.31 18.41 5.55
N LEU A 133 0.54 18.99 6.40
CA LEU A 133 0.39 18.89 7.85
C LEU A 133 -0.87 19.58 8.36
N GLY A 134 -1.24 20.72 7.77
CA GLY A 134 -2.46 21.45 8.09
C GLY A 134 -3.75 20.70 7.75
N VAL A 135 -3.70 19.70 6.88
CA VAL A 135 -4.83 18.78 6.62
C VAL A 135 -4.71 17.52 7.48
N LEU A 136 -3.54 16.86 7.47
CA LEU A 136 -3.37 15.56 8.12
C LEU A 136 -3.52 15.66 9.64
N ILE A 137 -2.98 16.68 10.30
CA ILE A 137 -3.07 16.80 11.76
C ILE A 137 -4.53 16.95 12.21
N PRO A 138 -5.32 17.92 11.71
CA PRO A 138 -6.72 18.04 12.13
C PRO A 138 -7.57 16.81 11.80
N VAL A 139 -7.39 16.21 10.61
CA VAL A 139 -8.16 15.02 10.21
C VAL A 139 -7.79 13.82 11.08
N SER A 140 -6.51 13.63 11.39
CA SER A 140 -6.06 12.56 12.30
C SER A 140 -6.60 12.75 13.70
N THR A 141 -6.56 13.99 14.23
CA THR A 141 -7.14 14.31 15.54
C THR A 141 -8.64 14.05 15.57
N TYR A 142 -9.36 14.47 14.51
CA TYR A 142 -10.79 14.20 14.39
C TYR A 142 -11.09 12.71 14.37
N HIS A 143 -10.39 11.95 13.53
CA HIS A 143 -10.53 10.49 13.42
C HIS A 143 -10.33 9.79 14.78
N VAL A 144 -9.29 10.16 15.52
CA VAL A 144 -9.00 9.62 16.86
C VAL A 144 -10.10 9.99 17.85
N VAL A 145 -10.55 11.25 17.88
CA VAL A 145 -11.54 11.72 18.88
C VAL A 145 -12.95 11.24 18.57
N ALA A 146 -13.33 11.21 17.30
CA ALA A 146 -14.66 10.83 16.84
C ALA A 146 -14.82 9.30 16.69
N ASP A 147 -13.71 8.56 16.62
CA ASP A 147 -13.66 7.11 16.39
C ASP A 147 -14.50 6.69 15.16
N GLU A 148 -14.33 7.43 14.06
CA GLU A 148 -15.09 7.26 12.81
C GLU A 148 -14.13 7.26 11.60
N ILE A 149 -14.44 6.54 10.52
CA ILE A 149 -13.50 6.36 9.38
C ILE A 149 -13.84 7.16 8.12
N TYR A 150 -15.02 7.76 7.99
CA TYR A 150 -15.47 8.36 6.74
C TYR A 150 -14.62 9.57 6.32
N VAL A 151 -14.28 10.46 7.26
CA VAL A 151 -13.42 11.61 6.92
C VAL A 151 -12.00 11.15 6.58
N HIS A 152 -11.53 10.09 7.26
CA HIS A 152 -10.27 9.45 6.94
C HIS A 152 -10.24 8.98 5.48
N GLU A 153 -11.22 8.16 5.09
CA GLU A 153 -11.33 7.58 3.74
C GLU A 153 -11.40 8.64 2.64
N ILE A 154 -12.22 9.68 2.83
CA ILE A 154 -12.40 10.75 1.84
C ILE A 154 -11.08 11.49 1.61
N VAL A 155 -10.40 11.88 2.70
CA VAL A 155 -9.12 12.59 2.61
C VAL A 155 -8.04 11.70 2.01
N PHE A 156 -7.97 10.43 2.42
CA PHE A 156 -7.05 9.45 1.86
C PHE A 156 -7.26 9.28 0.35
N ALA A 157 -8.50 9.11 -0.10
CA ALA A 157 -8.85 9.00 -1.51
C ALA A 157 -8.45 10.24 -2.32
N ILE A 158 -8.70 11.45 -1.79
CA ILE A 158 -8.27 12.70 -2.43
C ILE A 158 -6.75 12.74 -2.60
N MET A 159 -5.99 12.38 -1.57
CA MET A 159 -4.53 12.36 -1.63
C MET A 159 -4.01 11.33 -2.65
N VAL A 160 -4.59 10.13 -2.70
CA VAL A 160 -4.26 9.12 -3.71
C VAL A 160 -4.55 9.64 -5.13
N ILE A 161 -5.69 10.30 -5.35
CA ILE A 161 -6.01 10.93 -6.64
C ILE A 161 -4.96 12.00 -7.01
N MET A 162 -4.53 12.82 -6.05
CA MET A 162 -3.48 13.82 -6.28
C MET A 162 -2.15 13.16 -6.67
N VAL A 163 -1.74 12.11 -5.98
CA VAL A 163 -0.54 11.31 -6.30
C VAL A 163 -0.63 10.77 -7.72
N VAL A 164 -1.76 10.14 -8.09
CA VAL A 164 -1.98 9.59 -9.44
C VAL A 164 -1.90 10.68 -10.51
N ARG A 165 -2.57 11.81 -10.31
CA ARG A 165 -2.57 12.93 -11.27
C ARG A 165 -1.17 13.50 -11.47
N LYS A 166 -0.44 13.73 -10.38
CA LYS A 166 0.92 14.28 -10.41
C LYS A 166 1.91 13.29 -11.03
N THR A 167 1.82 12.01 -10.70
CA THR A 167 2.61 10.94 -11.31
C THR A 167 2.38 10.86 -12.82
N ARG A 168 1.11 10.82 -13.26
CA ARG A 168 0.78 10.81 -14.70
C ARG A 168 1.25 12.08 -15.42
N LYS A 169 1.24 13.23 -14.76
CA LYS A 169 1.79 14.48 -15.30
C LYS A 169 3.30 14.34 -15.52
N LEU A 170 4.04 13.88 -14.52
CA LEU A 170 5.49 13.67 -14.63
C LEU A 170 5.87 12.64 -15.69
N ILE A 171 5.10 11.55 -15.84
CA ILE A 171 5.31 10.58 -16.93
C ILE A 171 5.26 11.28 -18.30
N ARG A 172 4.27 12.16 -18.53
CA ARG A 172 4.14 12.88 -19.81
C ARG A 172 5.26 13.89 -20.05
N GLU A 173 5.70 14.57 -19.00
CA GLU A 173 6.67 15.66 -19.10
C GLU A 173 8.12 15.15 -19.18
N ARG A 174 8.44 14.08 -18.47
CA ARG A 174 9.83 13.59 -18.32
C ARG A 174 10.20 12.42 -19.23
N VAL A 175 9.24 11.61 -19.64
CA VAL A 175 9.52 10.40 -20.45
C VAL A 175 9.34 10.74 -21.92
N LYS A 176 10.46 11.02 -22.62
CA LYS A 176 10.45 11.41 -24.04
C LYS A 176 10.16 10.25 -24.99
N ASN A 177 10.64 9.05 -24.66
CA ASN A 177 10.39 7.86 -25.48
C ASN A 177 8.92 7.42 -25.35
N GLU A 178 8.18 7.40 -26.47
CA GLU A 178 6.75 7.08 -26.46
C GLU A 178 6.43 5.65 -26.02
N GLU A 179 7.30 4.69 -26.33
CA GLU A 179 7.15 3.30 -25.90
C GLU A 179 7.30 3.20 -24.38
N HIS A 180 8.33 3.85 -23.82
CA HIS A 180 8.55 3.92 -22.37
C HIS A 180 7.38 4.63 -21.67
N LYS A 181 6.94 5.78 -22.20
CA LYS A 181 5.80 6.53 -21.68
C LYS A 181 4.54 5.68 -21.63
N LYS A 182 4.25 4.92 -22.70
CA LYS A 182 3.11 3.99 -22.76
C LYS A 182 3.21 2.91 -21.69
N ARG A 183 4.37 2.25 -21.55
CA ARG A 183 4.59 1.19 -20.54
C ARG A 183 4.44 1.72 -19.11
N MET A 184 4.94 2.91 -18.81
CA MET A 184 4.75 3.56 -17.51
C MET A 184 3.29 3.94 -17.25
N GLY A 185 2.59 4.43 -18.27
CA GLY A 185 1.15 4.69 -18.17
C GLY A 185 0.34 3.43 -17.91
N GLN A 186 0.70 2.31 -18.54
CA GLN A 186 0.09 0.99 -18.31
C GLN A 186 0.36 0.51 -16.88
N LEU A 187 1.60 0.63 -16.40
CA LEU A 187 1.96 0.26 -15.04
C LEU A 187 1.20 1.12 -13.99
N ALA A 188 1.09 2.43 -14.22
CA ALA A 188 0.28 3.30 -13.37
C ALA A 188 -1.21 2.89 -13.38
N THR A 189 -1.73 2.48 -14.53
CA THR A 189 -3.12 2.00 -14.67
C THR A 189 -3.31 0.67 -13.96
N PHE A 190 -2.34 -0.23 -14.05
CA PHE A 190 -2.34 -1.49 -13.30
C PHE A 190 -2.37 -1.25 -11.80
N GLY A 191 -1.57 -0.31 -11.28
CA GLY A 191 -1.61 0.05 -9.86
C GLY A 191 -2.97 0.59 -9.40
N ILE A 192 -3.61 1.44 -10.21
CA ILE A 192 -4.98 1.93 -9.94
C ILE A 192 -5.99 0.78 -9.95
N ALA A 193 -5.90 -0.13 -10.93
CA ALA A 193 -6.80 -1.27 -11.02
C ALA A 193 -6.67 -2.20 -9.80
N ASN A 194 -5.45 -2.42 -9.30
CA ASN A 194 -5.23 -3.18 -8.05
C ASN A 194 -5.89 -2.46 -6.85
N PHE A 195 -5.68 -1.15 -6.68
CA PHE A 195 -6.33 -0.40 -5.61
C PHE A 195 -7.86 -0.48 -5.64
N LEU A 196 -8.47 -0.29 -6.82
CA LEU A 196 -9.92 -0.35 -6.99
C LEU A 196 -10.46 -1.76 -6.76
N PHE A 197 -9.75 -2.79 -7.23
CA PHE A 197 -10.16 -4.18 -7.01
C PHE A 197 -10.05 -4.56 -5.54
N GLY A 198 -8.97 -4.16 -4.86
CA GLY A 198 -8.86 -4.29 -3.42
C GLY A 198 -10.05 -3.62 -2.72
N TYR A 199 -10.34 -2.36 -3.05
CA TYR A 199 -11.41 -1.59 -2.39
C TYR A 199 -12.77 -2.25 -2.58
N PHE A 200 -13.01 -2.83 -3.76
CA PHE A 200 -14.20 -3.63 -4.02
C PHE A 200 -14.29 -4.86 -3.09
N LEU A 201 -13.20 -5.59 -2.88
CA LEU A 201 -13.17 -6.74 -1.96
C LEU A 201 -13.35 -6.30 -0.50
N TRP A 202 -12.68 -5.22 -0.08
CA TRP A 202 -12.86 -4.60 1.23
C TRP A 202 -14.32 -4.21 1.47
N SER A 203 -14.99 -3.62 0.47
CA SER A 203 -16.38 -3.20 0.57
C SER A 203 -17.35 -4.39 0.73
N ILE A 204 -17.08 -5.51 0.05
CA ILE A 204 -17.84 -6.76 0.24
C ILE A 204 -17.65 -7.28 1.65
N ASP A 205 -16.40 -7.34 2.14
CA ASP A 205 -16.08 -7.78 3.49
C ASP A 205 -16.85 -6.94 4.52
N PHE A 206 -16.74 -5.61 4.42
CA PHE A 206 -17.37 -4.67 5.35
C PHE A 206 -18.91 -4.76 5.37
N HIS A 207 -19.56 -4.83 4.20
CA HIS A 207 -21.03 -4.71 4.12
C HIS A 207 -21.77 -6.05 4.07
N LEU A 208 -21.14 -7.12 3.58
CA LEU A 208 -21.77 -8.42 3.32
C LEU A 208 -21.19 -9.54 4.18
N CYS A 209 -20.64 -9.17 5.34
CA CYS A 209 -19.88 -10.07 6.19
C CYS A 209 -20.58 -11.38 6.55
N SER A 210 -21.85 -11.29 6.96
CA SER A 210 -22.66 -12.46 7.29
C SER A 210 -22.80 -13.47 6.15
N TYR A 211 -22.73 -13.03 4.89
CA TYR A 211 -22.75 -13.91 3.72
C TYR A 211 -21.36 -14.52 3.47
N VAL A 212 -20.30 -13.72 3.55
CA VAL A 212 -18.91 -14.17 3.39
C VAL A 212 -18.58 -15.25 4.44
N THR A 213 -18.91 -15.02 5.72
CA THR A 213 -18.70 -15.98 6.80
C THR A 213 -19.45 -17.29 6.59
N LYS A 214 -20.71 -17.24 6.11
CA LYS A 214 -21.47 -18.46 5.73
C LYS A 214 -20.76 -19.25 4.64
N VAL A 215 -20.23 -18.57 3.62
CA VAL A 215 -19.44 -19.23 2.56
C VAL A 215 -18.19 -19.88 3.15
N LYS A 216 -17.45 -19.21 4.03
CA LYS A 216 -16.27 -19.75 4.70
C LYS A 216 -16.57 -21.04 5.48
N HIS A 217 -17.64 -21.05 6.29
CA HIS A 217 -18.06 -22.28 6.97
C HIS A 217 -18.53 -23.36 5.99
N TYR A 218 -19.22 -22.98 4.91
CA TYR A 218 -19.68 -23.91 3.88
C TYR A 218 -18.54 -24.53 3.07
N VAL A 219 -17.41 -23.86 2.86
CA VAL A 219 -16.26 -24.43 2.12
C VAL A 219 -15.22 -25.07 3.02
N GLY A 220 -15.07 -24.61 4.26
CA GLY A 220 -14.08 -25.11 5.22
C GLY A 220 -12.62 -24.80 4.85
N LEU A 221 -11.69 -25.13 5.76
CA LEU A 221 -10.26 -24.94 5.54
C LEU A 221 -9.65 -26.03 4.64
N PRO A 222 -8.61 -25.71 3.84
CA PRO A 222 -7.95 -24.41 3.71
C PRO A 222 -8.66 -23.43 2.77
N TRP A 223 -9.68 -23.88 2.03
CA TRP A 223 -10.34 -23.08 0.98
C TRP A 223 -11.05 -21.83 1.50
N GLY A 224 -11.48 -21.84 2.76
CA GLY A 224 -12.05 -20.68 3.46
C GLY A 224 -11.12 -19.47 3.46
N PHE A 225 -9.79 -19.69 3.47
CA PHE A 225 -8.81 -18.60 3.41
C PHE A 225 -8.90 -17.78 2.13
N LEU A 226 -9.41 -18.34 1.03
CA LEU A 226 -9.62 -17.59 -0.22
C LEU A 226 -10.72 -16.53 -0.09
N PHE A 227 -11.60 -16.67 0.91
CA PHE A 227 -12.72 -15.77 1.16
C PHE A 227 -12.45 -14.80 2.31
N GLU A 228 -11.21 -14.72 2.82
CA GLU A 228 -10.78 -13.60 3.67
C GLU A 228 -10.51 -12.40 2.77
N LEU A 229 -11.59 -11.70 2.38
CA LEU A 229 -11.55 -10.68 1.34
C LEU A 229 -10.75 -9.45 1.78
N HIS A 230 -10.77 -9.15 3.07
CA HIS A 230 -9.91 -8.11 3.65
C HIS A 230 -8.41 -8.45 3.55
N GLY A 231 -8.02 -9.72 3.65
CA GLY A 231 -6.64 -10.15 3.41
C GLY A 231 -6.20 -9.92 1.96
N TRP A 232 -7.11 -10.09 1.00
CA TRP A 232 -6.84 -9.74 -0.40
C TRP A 232 -6.73 -8.23 -0.61
N TRP A 233 -7.50 -7.43 0.12
CA TRP A 233 -7.35 -5.97 0.12
C TRP A 233 -5.90 -5.58 0.39
N HIS A 234 -5.28 -6.10 1.47
CA HIS A 234 -3.86 -5.84 1.80
C HIS A 234 -2.91 -6.18 0.65
N ILE A 235 -3.12 -7.33 0.00
CA ILE A 235 -2.27 -7.77 -1.12
C ILE A 235 -2.38 -6.77 -2.28
N PHE A 236 -3.61 -6.44 -2.70
CA PHE A 236 -3.83 -5.59 -3.87
C PHE A 236 -3.42 -4.14 -3.64
N THR A 237 -3.73 -3.56 -2.49
CA THR A 237 -3.28 -2.21 -2.13
C THR A 237 -1.78 -2.16 -1.90
N GLY A 238 -1.16 -3.21 -1.35
CA GLY A 238 0.30 -3.31 -1.22
C GLY A 238 1.01 -3.29 -2.56
N ILE A 239 0.50 -4.03 -3.54
CA ILE A 239 0.99 -3.99 -4.93
C ILE A 239 0.80 -2.59 -5.53
N GLY A 240 -0.41 -2.01 -5.39
CA GLY A 240 -0.73 -0.68 -5.91
C GLY A 240 0.16 0.42 -5.31
N ALA A 241 0.36 0.40 -3.99
CA ALA A 241 1.19 1.35 -3.26
C ALA A 241 2.66 1.24 -3.70
N TYR A 242 3.19 0.01 -3.79
CA TYR A 242 4.54 -0.22 -4.29
C TYR A 242 4.73 0.33 -5.70
N ILE A 243 3.78 0.09 -6.62
CA ILE A 243 3.83 0.66 -7.97
C ILE A 243 3.89 2.19 -7.93
N GLY A 244 3.04 2.83 -7.12
CA GLY A 244 3.01 4.28 -6.97
C GLY A 244 4.34 4.86 -6.45
N MET A 245 4.92 4.22 -5.43
CA MET A 245 6.22 4.61 -4.86
C MET A 245 7.36 4.40 -5.86
N ALA A 246 7.40 3.24 -6.52
CA ALA A 246 8.43 2.91 -7.50
C ALA A 246 8.39 3.82 -8.73
N LEU A 247 7.20 4.11 -9.27
CA LEU A 247 7.03 5.05 -10.38
C LEU A 247 7.46 6.45 -9.96
N THR A 248 7.05 6.91 -8.77
CA THR A 248 7.44 8.22 -8.25
C THR A 248 8.95 8.32 -8.13
N GLU A 249 9.59 7.34 -7.50
CA GLU A 249 11.03 7.32 -7.37
C GLU A 249 11.73 7.34 -8.73
N TYR A 250 11.28 6.49 -9.66
CA TYR A 250 11.84 6.46 -11.00
C TYR A 250 11.77 7.85 -11.65
N LEU A 251 10.60 8.51 -11.58
CA LEU A 251 10.38 9.80 -12.22
C LEU A 251 11.16 10.95 -11.58
N VAL A 252 11.43 10.90 -10.27
CA VAL A 252 12.22 11.95 -9.59
C VAL A 252 13.72 11.69 -9.68
N THR A 253 14.15 10.49 -10.05
CA THR A 253 15.57 10.11 -10.11
C THR A 253 16.11 9.83 -11.51
N ILE A 254 15.25 9.70 -12.53
CA ILE A 254 15.70 9.54 -13.91
C ILE A 254 16.56 10.75 -14.31
N VAL A 255 17.71 10.50 -14.95
CA VAL A 255 18.59 11.52 -15.52
C VAL A 255 18.55 11.38 -17.05
N GLU A 256 18.27 12.47 -17.76
CA GLU A 256 18.22 12.45 -19.22
C GLU A 256 19.58 12.03 -19.81
N GLY A 257 19.58 11.08 -20.75
CA GLY A 257 20.80 10.61 -21.43
C GLY A 257 21.59 9.53 -20.70
N GLN A 258 21.32 9.24 -19.42
CA GLN A 258 21.94 8.13 -18.68
C GLN A 258 20.88 7.07 -18.32
N THR A 259 20.64 6.15 -19.25
CA THR A 259 19.65 5.08 -19.08
C THR A 259 20.25 3.76 -18.57
N ASP A 260 21.58 3.63 -18.57
CA ASP A 260 22.23 2.32 -18.51
C ASP A 260 22.43 1.76 -17.08
N ARG A 261 21.88 2.40 -16.03
CA ARG A 261 22.05 1.94 -14.62
C ARG A 261 20.79 1.96 -13.75
N VAL A 262 19.64 2.41 -14.26
CA VAL A 262 18.48 2.74 -13.40
C VAL A 262 17.50 1.56 -13.21
N GLU A 263 17.69 0.46 -13.93
CA GLU A 263 16.76 -0.68 -13.93
C GLU A 263 17.06 -1.76 -12.87
N GLU A 264 18.18 -1.66 -12.17
CA GLU A 264 18.59 -2.67 -11.20
C GLU A 264 17.87 -2.51 -9.84
N GLY A 265 17.12 -3.55 -9.46
CA GLY A 265 16.63 -3.73 -8.09
C GLY A 265 15.14 -3.50 -7.86
N PHE A 266 14.37 -3.02 -8.84
CA PHE A 266 12.90 -3.08 -8.72
C PHE A 266 12.45 -4.54 -8.67
N VAL A 267 11.32 -4.80 -8.01
CA VAL A 267 10.70 -6.12 -7.90
C VAL A 267 9.38 -6.15 -8.68
N TRP A 268 8.75 -7.32 -8.79
CA TRP A 268 7.46 -7.45 -9.47
C TRP A 268 6.43 -6.49 -8.84
N PRO A 269 5.53 -5.87 -9.63
CA PRO A 269 5.41 -5.97 -11.09
C PRO A 269 6.29 -5.00 -11.89
N VAL A 270 6.92 -4.02 -11.22
CA VAL A 270 7.71 -2.96 -11.86
C VAL A 270 8.90 -3.54 -12.64
N LYS A 271 9.62 -4.50 -12.05
CA LYS A 271 10.75 -5.19 -12.70
C LYS A 271 10.38 -5.81 -14.04
N ALA A 272 9.19 -6.40 -14.14
CA ALA A 272 8.76 -7.07 -15.37
C ALA A 272 8.62 -6.05 -16.51
N VAL A 273 8.00 -4.91 -16.22
CA VAL A 273 7.81 -3.83 -17.21
C VAL A 273 9.14 -3.20 -17.64
N LEU A 274 10.08 -2.99 -16.71
CA LEU A 274 11.40 -2.44 -17.02
C LEU A 274 12.24 -3.41 -17.87
N ARG A 275 12.29 -4.70 -17.49
CA ARG A 275 13.01 -5.73 -18.25
C ARG A 275 12.54 -5.82 -19.70
N ASP A 276 11.24 -5.72 -19.94
CA ASP A 276 10.67 -5.77 -21.30
C ASP A 276 11.10 -4.54 -22.14
N LEU A 277 11.27 -3.38 -21.52
CA LEU A 277 11.78 -2.18 -22.18
C LEU A 277 13.26 -2.32 -22.54
N ASP A 278 14.06 -2.85 -21.61
CA ASP A 278 15.48 -3.12 -21.81
C ASP A 278 15.72 -4.12 -22.97
N ALA A 279 14.90 -5.18 -23.03
CA ALA A 279 14.94 -6.15 -24.10
C ALA A 279 14.56 -5.53 -25.46
N ALA A 280 13.48 -4.74 -25.52
CA ALA A 280 13.04 -4.04 -26.74
C ALA A 280 14.10 -3.05 -27.26
N ARG A 281 14.85 -2.41 -26.35
CA ARG A 281 15.93 -1.48 -26.71
C ARG A 281 17.13 -2.19 -27.34
N ARG A 282 17.52 -3.37 -26.85
CA ARG A 282 18.64 -4.16 -27.41
C ARG A 282 18.34 -4.62 -28.83
N VAL A 283 17.13 -5.13 -29.06
CA VAL A 283 16.69 -5.54 -30.42
C VAL A 283 16.75 -4.39 -31.42
N LYS A 284 16.43 -3.14 -31.02
CA LYS A 284 16.54 -1.95 -31.88
C LYS A 284 17.98 -1.48 -32.13
N LYS A 285 18.96 -1.88 -31.31
CA LYS A 285 20.38 -1.55 -31.54
C LYS A 285 21.07 -2.54 -32.48
N ASP A 286 20.54 -3.75 -32.58
CA ASP A 286 21.08 -4.85 -33.39
C ASP A 286 20.47 -4.90 -34.82
N LEU A 287 19.58 -3.96 -35.15
CA LEU A 287 18.96 -3.72 -36.46
C LEU A 287 19.49 -2.41 -37.07
#